data_AF-A0A838WJA5-F1
#
_entry.id   AF-A0A838WJA5-F1
#
_cell.length_a   1.000
_cell.length_b   1.000
_cell.length_c   1.000
_cell.angle_alpha   90.00
_cell.angle_beta   90.00
_cell.angle_gamma   90.00
#
_symmetry.space_group_name_H-M   'P 1'
#
loop_
_entity.id
_entity.type
_entity.pdbx_description
1 polymer ?
#
loop_
_entity_poly.entity_id
_entity_poly.type
_entity_poly.pdbx_seq_one_letter_code
_entity_poly.pdbx_strand_id
1 'polypeptide(L)'
;GSPSFLLKLFQKERYFLPNLEGIEVTEEILDSFDVEQINPVTLLFQSGYLTIKDTFTDINQIVFCLGIPNMEVKIALNNQFINAYTKLVNEKLGVQRLIHTQLSSGDVEGLVSTIKRLFASIP
;
A
#
# COMPACT_ATOMS: atom_id res chain seq x y z
N GLY A 1 0.64 -11.16 -14.73
CA GLY A 1 1.41 -11.57 -13.53
C GLY A 1 0.46 -11.66 -12.36
N SER A 2 0.62 -12.63 -11.46
CA SER A 2 -0.31 -12.77 -10.33
C SER A 2 -0.06 -11.70 -9.25
N PRO A 3 -1.10 -11.30 -8.50
CA PRO A 3 -0.98 -10.38 -7.36
C PRO A 3 0.05 -10.82 -6.29
N SER A 4 0.34 -12.12 -6.24
CA SER A 4 1.29 -12.72 -5.30
C SER A 4 2.75 -12.32 -5.52
N PHE A 5 3.13 -11.88 -6.73
CA PHE A 5 4.50 -11.44 -7.01
C PHE A 5 4.84 -10.13 -6.29
N LEU A 6 3.93 -9.15 -6.35
CA LEU A 6 4.09 -7.87 -5.64
C LEU A 6 4.27 -8.10 -4.14
N LEU A 7 3.42 -8.92 -3.54
CA LEU A 7 3.50 -9.25 -2.11
C LEU A 7 4.85 -9.83 -1.70
N LYS A 8 5.41 -10.74 -2.51
CA LYS A 8 6.75 -11.32 -2.25
C LYS A 8 7.86 -10.28 -2.36
N LEU A 9 7.74 -9.33 -3.30
CA LEU A 9 8.68 -8.23 -3.44
C LEU A 9 8.64 -7.29 -2.23
N PHE A 10 7.46 -6.89 -1.79
CA PHE A 10 7.28 -6.03 -0.61
C PHE A 10 7.79 -6.68 0.68
N GLN A 11 7.62 -8.01 0.83
CA GLN A 11 8.19 -8.75 1.96
C GLN A 11 9.72 -8.81 1.90
N LYS A 12 10.31 -8.98 0.71
CA LYS A 12 11.76 -9.06 0.52
C LYS A 12 12.47 -7.72 0.76
N GLU A 13 11.91 -6.64 0.23
CA GLU A 13 12.52 -5.30 0.28
C GLU A 13 12.20 -4.52 1.57
N ARG A 14 11.38 -5.06 2.48
CA ARG A 14 10.87 -4.38 3.70
C ARG A 14 10.35 -2.96 3.41
N TYR A 15 9.75 -2.77 2.25
CA TYR A 15 9.36 -1.45 1.78
C TYR A 15 8.21 -0.90 2.64
N PHE A 16 8.35 0.34 3.12
CA PHE A 16 7.38 0.97 4.01
C PHE A 16 6.16 1.44 3.20
N LEU A 17 5.07 0.68 3.29
CA LEU A 17 3.81 0.85 2.54
C LEU A 17 3.00 2.15 2.78
N PRO A 18 3.13 2.88 3.90
CA PRO A 18 2.34 4.10 4.10
C PRO A 18 2.55 5.21 3.08
N ASN A 19 3.62 5.18 2.28
CA ASN A 19 3.97 6.27 1.37
C ASN A 19 3.56 6.01 -0.09
N LEU A 20 2.50 5.25 -0.35
CA LEU A 20 2.03 4.97 -1.72
C LEU A 20 1.18 6.09 -2.34
N GLU A 21 0.87 7.13 -1.58
CA GLU A 21 0.23 8.34 -2.08
C GLU A 21 1.25 9.49 -2.10
N GLY A 22 1.40 10.15 -3.25
CA GLY A 22 2.33 11.27 -3.41
C GLY A 22 3.77 10.85 -3.67
N ILE A 23 3.99 9.73 -4.37
CA ILE A 23 5.35 9.30 -4.74
C ILE A 23 5.82 10.17 -5.91
N GLU A 24 6.92 10.89 -5.74
CA GLU A 24 7.53 11.68 -6.80
C GLU A 24 8.65 10.89 -7.46
N VAL A 25 8.56 10.70 -8.79
CA VAL A 25 9.57 10.00 -9.58
C VAL A 25 9.84 10.70 -10.90
N THR A 26 11.06 10.54 -11.41
CA THR A 26 11.43 11.00 -12.75
C THR A 26 10.99 9.99 -13.81
N GLU A 27 11.02 10.40 -15.08
CA GLU A 27 10.77 9.53 -16.23
C GLU A 27 11.70 8.31 -16.26
N GLU A 28 12.98 8.50 -15.93
CA GLU A 28 13.98 7.41 -15.87
C GLU A 28 13.55 6.29 -14.92
N ILE A 29 12.93 6.62 -13.78
CA ILE A 29 12.44 5.59 -12.85
C ILE A 29 11.25 4.85 -13.46
N LEU A 30 10.30 5.55 -14.09
CA LEU A 30 9.13 4.91 -14.72
C LEU A 30 9.51 4.01 -15.90
N ASP A 31 10.57 4.38 -16.63
CA ASP A 31 11.08 3.64 -17.79
C ASP A 31 12.17 2.61 -17.42
N SER A 32 12.65 2.61 -16.18
CA SER A 32 13.65 1.64 -15.72
C SER A 32 13.08 0.22 -15.71
N PHE A 33 13.57 -0.62 -16.63
CA PHE A 33 13.27 -2.04 -16.67
C PHE A 33 14.55 -2.85 -16.51
N ASP A 34 15.14 -2.75 -15.32
CA ASP A 34 16.24 -3.64 -14.93
C ASP A 34 15.66 -4.90 -14.30
N VAL A 35 15.87 -6.04 -14.95
CA VAL A 35 15.39 -7.36 -14.49
C VAL A 35 16.13 -7.80 -13.23
N GLU A 36 17.34 -7.27 -12.98
CA GLU A 36 18.13 -7.56 -11.78
C GLU A 36 17.83 -6.61 -10.62
N GLN A 37 17.38 -5.37 -10.90
CA GLN A 37 16.97 -4.37 -9.91
C GLN A 37 15.60 -3.78 -10.23
N ILE A 38 14.55 -4.56 -10.01
CA ILE A 38 13.19 -4.09 -10.28
C ILE A 38 12.75 -3.10 -9.20
N ASN A 39 12.55 -1.83 -9.58
CA ASN A 39 11.99 -0.81 -8.69
C ASN A 39 10.50 -1.13 -8.40
N PRO A 40 10.09 -1.28 -7.12
CA PRO A 40 8.70 -1.56 -6.76
C PRO A 40 7.71 -0.50 -7.26
N VAL A 41 8.12 0.78 -7.35
CA VAL A 41 7.29 1.87 -7.84
C VAL A 41 6.95 1.66 -9.31
N THR A 42 7.95 1.34 -10.13
CA THR A 42 7.79 1.06 -11.55
C THR A 42 6.86 -0.13 -11.79
N LEU A 43 7.00 -1.20 -11.00
CA LEU A 43 6.07 -2.33 -11.07
C LEU A 43 4.64 -1.94 -10.71
N LEU A 44 4.44 -1.19 -9.62
CA LEU A 44 3.11 -0.75 -9.21
C LEU A 44 2.47 0.15 -10.26
N PHE A 45 3.26 1.00 -10.93
CA PHE A 45 2.80 1.84 -12.03
C PHE A 45 2.40 1.00 -13.25
N GLN A 46 3.29 0.12 -13.72
CA GLN A 46 3.05 -0.76 -14.89
C GLN A 46 1.88 -1.74 -14.68
N SER A 47 1.66 -2.18 -13.43
CA SER A 47 0.54 -3.06 -13.08
C SER A 47 -0.76 -2.32 -12.74
N GLY A 48 -0.77 -0.98 -12.80
CA GLY A 48 -1.96 -0.14 -12.62
C GLY A 48 -2.37 0.10 -11.17
N TYR A 49 -1.54 -0.26 -10.18
CA TYR A 49 -1.78 0.09 -8.77
C TYR A 49 -1.46 1.56 -8.48
N LEU A 50 -0.53 2.14 -9.24
CA LEU A 50 -0.23 3.58 -9.23
C LEU A 50 -0.53 4.19 -10.59
N THR A 51 -0.95 5.44 -10.58
CA THR A 51 -1.16 6.27 -11.77
C THR A 51 -0.62 7.67 -11.52
N ILE A 52 -0.38 8.42 -12.60
CA ILE A 52 0.03 9.82 -12.51
C ILE A 52 -1.16 10.64 -11.99
N LYS A 53 -0.95 11.32 -10.86
CA LYS A 53 -1.89 12.28 -10.28
C LYS A 53 -1.57 13.70 -10.69
N ASP A 54 -0.29 14.02 -10.80
CA ASP A 54 0.19 15.33 -11.22
C ASP A 54 1.56 15.20 -11.90
N THR A 55 1.92 16.21 -12.70
CA THR A 55 3.21 16.31 -13.36
C THR A 55 3.71 17.74 -13.25
N PHE A 56 4.94 17.92 -12.78
CA PHE A 56 5.57 19.22 -12.66
C PHE A 56 7.05 19.16 -13.07
N THR A 57 7.67 20.33 -13.24
CA THR A 57 9.11 20.43 -13.49
C THR A 57 9.81 20.83 -12.22
N ASP A 58 10.82 20.05 -11.83
CA ASP A 58 11.73 20.37 -10.73
C ASP A 58 13.17 20.10 -11.15
N ILE A 59 14.10 20.98 -10.78
CA ILE A 59 15.52 20.92 -11.16
C ILE A 59 15.73 20.62 -12.66
N ASN A 60 14.95 21.28 -13.53
CA ASN A 60 14.96 21.10 -14.99
C ASN A 60 14.62 19.67 -15.48
N GLN A 61 13.97 18.86 -14.66
CA GLN A 61 13.50 17.51 -15.00
C GLN A 61 11.98 17.42 -14.83
N ILE A 62 11.34 16.55 -15.62
CA ILE A 62 9.92 16.23 -15.45
C ILE A 62 9.80 15.25 -14.27
N VAL A 63 8.96 15.62 -13.31
CA VAL A 63 8.62 14.82 -12.14
C VAL A 63 7.16 14.43 -12.22
N PHE A 64 6.89 13.15 -12.00
CA PHE A 64 5.57 12.55 -11.93
C PHE A 64 5.21 12.28 -10.48
N CYS A 65 4.12 12.88 -10.02
CA CYS A 65 3.51 12.56 -8.74
C CYS A 65 2.53 11.40 -8.94
N LEU A 66 2.83 10.26 -8.34
CA LEU A 66 2.04 9.04 -8.44
C LEU A 66 1.13 8.86 -7.24
N GLY A 67 -0.01 8.22 -7.49
CA GLY A 67 -0.91 7.78 -6.44
C GLY A 67 -1.89 6.71 -6.92
N ILE A 68 -2.67 6.19 -5.99
CA ILE A 68 -3.64 5.13 -6.28
C ILE A 68 -4.79 5.71 -7.13
N PRO A 69 -5.19 5.06 -8.24
CA PRO A 69 -6.12 5.65 -9.20
C PRO A 69 -7.51 5.90 -8.61
N ASN A 70 -8.04 4.93 -7.88
CA ASN A 70 -9.39 4.98 -7.33
C ASN A 70 -9.52 4.17 -6.03
N MET A 71 -10.69 4.27 -5.39
CA MET A 71 -10.96 3.60 -4.11
C MET A 71 -11.00 2.08 -4.22
N GLU A 72 -11.45 1.51 -5.35
CA GLU A 72 -11.51 0.06 -5.55
C GLU A 72 -10.10 -0.55 -5.52
N VAL A 73 -9.16 0.05 -6.25
CA VAL A 73 -7.74 -0.37 -6.25
C VAL A 73 -7.13 -0.19 -4.86
N LYS A 74 -7.44 0.91 -4.16
CA LYS A 74 -6.98 1.15 -2.78
C LYS A 74 -7.45 0.06 -1.83
N ILE A 75 -8.73 -0.30 -1.88
CA ILE A 75 -9.32 -1.36 -1.06
C ILE A 75 -8.70 -2.72 -1.40
N ALA A 76 -8.58 -3.05 -2.70
CA ALA A 76 -8.02 -4.31 -3.15
C ALA A 76 -6.57 -4.48 -2.69
N LEU A 77 -5.75 -3.44 -2.83
CA LEU A 77 -4.34 -3.45 -2.43
C LEU A 77 -4.18 -3.57 -0.90
N ASN A 78 -4.90 -2.75 -0.13
CA ASN A 78 -4.92 -2.86 1.34
C ASN A 78 -5.39 -4.24 1.80
N ASN A 79 -6.36 -4.82 1.10
CA ASN A 79 -6.85 -6.14 1.42
C ASN A 79 -5.78 -7.22 1.23
N GLN A 80 -5.00 -7.13 0.15
CA GLN A 80 -3.88 -8.01 -0.11
C GLN A 80 -2.79 -7.85 0.96
N PHE A 81 -2.44 -6.62 1.35
CA PHE A 81 -1.46 -6.38 2.40
C PHE A 81 -1.88 -6.95 3.75
N ILE A 82 -3.11 -6.68 4.20
CA ILE A 82 -3.60 -7.24 5.47
C ILE A 82 -3.48 -8.77 5.44
N ASN A 83 -3.86 -9.42 4.35
CA ASN A 83 -3.78 -10.88 4.24
C ASN A 83 -2.34 -11.41 4.20
N ALA A 84 -1.37 -10.63 3.70
CA ALA A 84 0.02 -11.05 3.59
C ALA A 84 0.84 -10.79 4.86
N TYR A 85 0.55 -9.71 5.58
CA TYR A 85 1.25 -9.33 6.81
C TYR A 85 0.57 -9.85 8.07
N THR A 86 -0.69 -10.26 8.00
CA THR A 86 -1.42 -10.83 9.12
C THR A 86 -1.95 -12.21 8.75
N LYS A 87 -1.99 -13.14 9.71
CA LYS A 87 -2.68 -14.42 9.53
C LYS A 87 -4.21 -14.30 9.74
N LEU A 88 -4.74 -13.08 9.75
CA LEU A 88 -6.12 -12.75 10.15
C LEU A 88 -7.14 -12.85 9.01
N VAL A 89 -6.87 -13.63 7.96
CA VAL A 89 -7.70 -13.70 6.74
C VAL A 89 -9.19 -13.93 7.06
N ASN A 90 -9.49 -14.77 8.06
CA ASN A 90 -10.86 -15.08 8.48
C ASN A 90 -11.46 -14.08 9.49
N GLU A 91 -10.64 -13.38 10.26
CA GLU A 91 -11.10 -12.48 11.34
C GLU A 91 -11.19 -11.00 10.92
N LYS A 92 -10.60 -10.67 9.76
CA LYS A 92 -10.48 -9.31 9.24
C LYS A 92 -11.77 -8.51 9.24
N LEU A 93 -12.88 -9.08 8.74
CA LEU A 93 -14.19 -8.41 8.71
C LEU A 93 -14.70 -8.12 10.14
N GLY A 94 -14.46 -9.03 11.08
CA GLY A 94 -14.82 -8.85 12.48
C GLY A 94 -14.03 -7.71 13.12
N VAL A 95 -12.73 -7.66 12.87
CA VAL A 95 -11.86 -6.59 13.39
C VAL A 95 -12.21 -5.23 12.77
N GLN A 96 -12.44 -5.18 11.45
CA GLN A 96 -12.88 -3.95 10.77
C GLN A 96 -14.20 -3.44 11.33
N ARG A 97 -15.18 -4.32 11.54
CA ARG A 97 -16.48 -3.96 12.15
C ARG A 97 -16.31 -3.47 13.59
N LEU A 98 -15.47 -4.14 14.38
CA LEU A 98 -15.19 -3.74 15.76
C LEU A 98 -14.59 -2.32 15.81
N ILE A 99 -13.57 -2.06 15.01
CA ILE A 99 -12.95 -0.72 14.90
C ILE A 99 -13.98 0.32 14.47
N HIS A 100 -14.80 0.01 13.47
CA HIS A 100 -15.85 0.91 12.99
C HIS A 100 -16.87 1.24 14.09
N THR A 101 -17.34 0.24 14.83
CA THR A 101 -18.27 0.44 15.94
C THR A 101 -17.64 1.30 17.03
N GLN A 102 -16.40 1.00 17.44
CA GLN A 102 -15.67 1.75 18.47
C GLN A 102 -15.46 3.21 18.08
N LEU A 103 -15.11 3.48 16.82
CA LEU A 103 -15.02 4.84 16.28
C LEU A 103 -16.38 5.55 16.30
N SER A 104 -17.43 4.86 15.84
CA SER A 104 -18.78 5.44 15.76
C SER A 104 -19.38 5.74 17.14
N SER A 105 -19.03 4.95 18.16
CA SER A 105 -19.50 5.14 19.54
C SER A 105 -18.59 6.03 20.38
N GLY A 106 -17.45 6.49 19.87
CA GLY A 106 -16.46 7.26 20.62
C GLY A 106 -15.69 6.44 21.67
N ASP A 107 -15.63 5.12 21.55
CA ASP A 107 -14.91 4.22 22.46
C ASP A 107 -13.41 4.21 22.12
N VAL A 108 -12.70 5.22 22.63
CA VAL A 108 -11.25 5.39 22.42
C VAL A 108 -10.44 4.28 23.10
N GLU A 109 -10.82 3.85 24.30
CA GLU A 109 -10.09 2.81 25.04
C GLU A 109 -10.17 1.47 24.33
N GLY A 110 -11.37 1.08 23.89
CA GLY A 110 -11.58 -0.13 23.10
C GLY A 110 -10.82 -0.10 21.78
N LEU A 111 -10.77 1.06 21.11
CA LEU A 111 -10.00 1.23 19.88
C LEU A 111 -8.50 0.99 20.11
N VAL A 112 -7.91 1.60 21.15
CA VAL A 112 -6.50 1.41 21.51
C VAL A 112 -6.20 -0.05 21.81
N SER A 113 -7.08 -0.74 22.54
CA SER A 113 -6.92 -2.16 22.82
C SER A 113 -6.95 -3.01 21.54
N THR A 114 -7.85 -2.70 20.61
CA THR A 114 -7.96 -3.42 19.34
C THR A 114 -6.72 -3.23 18.47
N ILE A 115 -6.20 -2.01 18.40
CA ILE A 115 -4.97 -1.69 17.66
C ILE A 115 -3.77 -2.44 18.25
N LYS A 116 -3.59 -2.43 19.59
CA LYS A 116 -2.49 -3.16 20.25
C LYS A 116 -2.51 -4.65 19.92
N ARG A 117 -3.69 -5.28 19.95
CA ARG A 117 -3.87 -6.69 19.59
C ARG A 117 -3.53 -6.97 18.13
N LEU A 118 -3.91 -6.08 17.21
CA LEU A 118 -3.56 -6.19 15.80
C LEU A 118 -2.03 -6.18 15.60
N PHE A 119 -1.32 -5.23 16.21
CA PHE A 119 0.14 -5.17 16.10
C PHE A 119 0.83 -6.38 16.72
N ALA A 120 0.31 -6.91 17.84
CA ALA A 120 0.85 -8.13 18.46
C ALA A 120 0.66 -9.41 17.60
N SER A 121 -0.22 -9.36 16.60
CA SER A 121 -0.50 -10.50 15.70
C SER A 121 0.38 -10.55 14.44
N ILE A 122 1.17 -9.49 14.20
CA ILE A 122 2.12 -9.42 13.09
C ILE A 122 3.39 -10.18 13.53
N PRO A 123 3.82 -11.23 12.79
CA PRO A 123 4.98 -12.03 13.14
C PRO A 123 6.33 -11.31 12.92
#